data_AF-A0A7X8PVW0-F1
#
_entry.id   AF-A0A7X8PVW0-F1
#
_cell.length_a   1.000
_cell.length_b   1.000
_cell.length_c   1.000
_cell.angle_alpha   90.00
_cell.angle_beta   90.00
_cell.angle_gamma   90.00
#
_symmetry.space_group_name_H-M   'P 1'
#
loop_
_entity.id
_entity.type
_entity.pdbx_description
1 polymer ?
#
loop_
_entity_poly.entity_id
_entity_poly.type
_entity_poly.pdbx_seq_one_letter_code
_entity_poly.pdbx_strand_id
1 'polypeptide(L)'
;MDPLAKNFYALYEIITADKECLPEHIFIKYGLIDITLDELKETETMEMKRLRHEEKLSLRKIGMMFSLTDSGVYRRIQAFDKNVRQNPISSCCK
;
A
#
# COMPACT_ATOMS: atom_id res chain seq x y z
N MET A 1 13.24 13.49 18.15
CA MET A 1 11.81 13.84 18.31
C MET A 1 11.22 12.88 19.33
N ASP A 2 10.49 13.38 20.31
CA ASP A 2 9.85 12.57 21.35
C ASP A 2 8.85 11.55 20.76
N PRO A 3 8.74 10.31 21.30
CA PRO A 3 7.83 9.30 20.76
C PRO A 3 6.35 9.70 20.73
N LEU A 4 5.87 10.43 21.74
CA LEU A 4 4.50 10.93 21.77
C LEU A 4 4.28 11.97 20.66
N ALA A 5 5.26 12.86 20.45
CA ALA A 5 5.22 13.82 19.35
C ALA A 5 5.17 13.12 17.98
N LYS A 6 5.99 12.08 17.75
CA LYS A 6 5.96 11.30 16.50
C LYS A 6 4.58 10.70 16.22
N ASN A 7 3.98 10.06 17.24
CA ASN A 7 2.66 9.46 17.12
C ASN A 7 1.58 10.51 16.83
N PHE A 8 1.63 11.65 17.52
CA PHE A 8 0.69 12.75 17.30
C PHE A 8 0.74 13.25 15.86
N TYR A 9 1.93 13.53 15.33
CA TYR A 9 2.07 14.03 13.96
C TYR A 9 1.71 12.99 12.91
N ALA A 10 2.09 11.72 13.11
CA ALA A 10 1.69 10.64 12.21
C ALA A 10 0.17 10.50 12.14
N LEU A 11 -0.50 10.49 13.29
CA LEU A 11 -1.96 10.40 13.36
C LEU A 11 -2.63 11.61 12.73
N TYR A 12 -2.14 12.82 13.01
CA TYR A 12 -2.65 14.05 12.41
C TYR A 12 -2.55 13.98 10.89
N GLU A 13 -1.38 13.62 10.36
CA GLU A 13 -1.14 13.52 8.92
C GLU A 13 -2.06 12.47 8.28
N ILE A 14 -2.27 11.31 8.91
CA ILE A 14 -3.21 10.28 8.43
C ILE A 14 -4.65 10.79 8.37
N ILE A 15 -5.12 11.48 9.41
CA ILE A 15 -6.48 12.01 9.45
C ILE A 15 -6.69 13.08 8.38
N THR A 16 -5.66 13.87 8.09
CA THR A 16 -5.71 14.93 7.08
C THR A 16 -5.36 14.47 5.66
N ALA A 17 -4.80 13.26 5.51
CA ALA A 17 -4.39 12.74 4.22
C ALA A 17 -5.62 12.45 3.36
N ASP A 18 -5.47 12.67 2.05
CA ASP A 18 -6.46 12.18 1.10
C ASP A 18 -6.63 10.67 1.27
N LYS A 19 -7.86 10.17 1.07
CA LYS A 19 -8.19 8.74 1.14
C LYS A 19 -7.35 7.84 0.22
N GLU A 20 -6.57 8.44 -0.66
CA GLU A 20 -5.71 7.79 -1.64
C GLU A 20 -4.28 7.53 -1.11
N CYS A 21 -3.94 8.02 0.09
CA CYS A 21 -2.62 7.80 0.71
C CYS A 21 -2.63 6.58 1.64
N LEU A 22 -1.71 5.64 1.41
CA LEU A 22 -1.50 4.49 2.30
C LEU A 22 -0.84 4.93 3.61
N PRO A 23 -1.44 4.64 4.79
CA PRO A 23 -0.90 5.01 6.10
C PRO A 23 0.54 4.54 6.34
N GLU A 24 0.96 3.44 5.72
CA GLU A 24 2.31 2.87 5.82
C GLU A 24 3.38 3.86 5.36
N HIS A 25 3.10 4.69 4.36
CA HIS A 25 4.02 5.74 3.92
C HIS A 25 4.28 6.75 5.04
N ILE A 26 3.22 7.10 5.78
CA ILE A 26 3.28 8.02 6.90
C ILE A 26 3.99 7.34 8.09
N PHE A 27 3.67 6.08 8.38
CA PHE A 27 4.33 5.34 9.46
C PHE A 27 5.84 5.17 9.23
N ILE A 28 6.28 4.89 8.00
CA ILE A 28 7.71 4.86 7.65
C ILE A 28 8.34 6.24 7.86
N LYS A 29 7.69 7.32 7.37
CA LYS A 29 8.18 8.70 7.51
C LYS A 29 8.47 9.08 8.96
N TYR A 30 7.62 8.66 9.90
CA TYR A 30 7.82 8.94 11.33
C TYR A 30 8.67 7.88 12.06
N GLY A 31 9.09 6.82 11.36
CA GLY A 31 9.84 5.70 11.93
C GLY A 31 9.03 4.92 12.97
N LEU A 32 7.74 4.73 12.69
CA LEU A 32 6.78 4.00 13.53
C LEU A 32 6.65 2.53 13.12
N ILE A 33 7.03 2.22 11.88
CA ILE A 33 7.11 0.87 11.35
C ILE A 33 8.47 0.72 10.65
N ASP A 34 9.08 -0.44 10.82
CA ASP A 34 10.28 -0.86 10.09
C ASP A 34 9.87 -1.92 9.07
N ILE A 35 9.57 -1.48 7.85
CA ILE A 35 9.31 -2.36 6.71
C ILE A 35 10.27 -2.04 5.59
N THR A 36 10.68 -3.08 4.88
CA THR A 36 11.51 -2.98 3.70
C THR A 36 10.76 -2.31 2.55
N LEU A 37 11.51 -1.79 1.58
CA LEU A 37 10.93 -1.24 0.35
C LEU A 37 10.13 -2.27 -0.44
N ASP A 38 10.46 -3.56 -0.32
CA ASP A 38 9.75 -4.61 -1.03
C ASP A 38 8.44 -4.97 -0.34
N GLU A 39 8.40 -5.00 0.99
CA GLU A 39 7.16 -5.12 1.77
C GLU A 39 6.22 -3.93 1.51
N LEU A 40 6.74 -2.70 1.42
CA LEU A 40 5.93 -1.54 1.05
C LEU A 40 5.28 -1.70 -0.33
N LYS A 41 6.06 -2.13 -1.34
CA LYS A 41 5.52 -2.40 -2.68
C LYS A 41 4.48 -3.52 -2.68
N GLU A 42 4.64 -4.51 -1.81
CA GLU A 42 3.68 -5.59 -1.65
C GLU A 42 2.36 -5.04 -1.08
N THR A 43 2.42 -4.22 -0.04
CA THR A 43 1.27 -3.51 0.53
C THR A 43 0.57 -2.62 -0.49
N GLU A 44 1.34 -1.82 -1.26
CA GLU A 44 0.80 -1.04 -2.39
C GLU A 44 0.05 -1.93 -3.39
N THR A 45 0.62 -3.09 -3.72
CA THR A 45 0.03 -4.00 -4.71
C THR A 45 -1.23 -4.68 -4.17
N MET A 46 -1.29 -5.00 -2.88
CA MET A 46 -2.50 -5.48 -2.21
C MET A 46 -3.61 -4.43 -2.28
N GLU A 47 -3.30 -3.17 -1.99
CA GLU A 47 -4.28 -2.09 -2.04
C GLU A 47 -4.75 -1.81 -3.48
N MET A 48 -3.85 -1.80 -4.47
CA MET A 48 -4.23 -1.71 -5.88
C MET A 48 -5.23 -2.81 -6.27
N LYS A 49 -5.01 -4.04 -5.79
CA LYS A 49 -5.91 -5.17 -6.05
C LYS A 49 -7.26 -4.98 -5.35
N ARG A 50 -7.28 -4.52 -4.09
CA ARG A 50 -8.51 -4.19 -3.34
C ARG A 50 -9.33 -3.14 -4.07
N LEU A 51 -8.72 -2.00 -4.41
CA LEU A 51 -9.36 -0.90 -5.16
C LEU A 51 -9.92 -1.36 -6.51
N ARG A 52 -9.21 -2.27 -7.19
CA ARG A 52 -9.69 -2.80 -8.47
C ARG A 52 -10.89 -3.74 -8.29
N HIS A 53 -10.85 -4.61 -7.28
CA HIS A 53 -11.84 -5.68 -7.14
C HIS A 53 -13.09 -5.22 -6.38
N GLU A 54 -12.91 -4.53 -5.26
CA GLU A 54 -13.99 -4.11 -4.37
C GLU A 54 -14.63 -2.80 -4.83
N GLU A 55 -13.81 -1.81 -5.16
CA GLU A 55 -14.29 -0.47 -5.57
C GLU A 55 -14.45 -0.32 -7.09
N LYS A 56 -14.08 -1.36 -7.85
CA LYS A 56 -14.20 -1.42 -9.33
C LYS A 56 -13.53 -0.24 -10.04
N LEU A 57 -12.46 0.33 -9.47
CA LEU A 57 -11.74 1.43 -10.10
C LEU A 57 -11.00 0.97 -11.36
N SER A 58 -10.83 1.88 -12.33
CA SER A 58 -10.06 1.59 -13.54
C SER A 58 -8.56 1.53 -13.26
N LEU A 59 -7.80 0.79 -14.09
CA LEU A 59 -6.32 0.76 -13.98
C LEU A 59 -5.73 2.17 -14.06
N ARG A 60 -6.30 3.03 -14.90
CA ARG A 60 -5.88 4.42 -15.05
C ARG A 60 -6.01 5.21 -13.76
N LYS A 61 -7.17 5.10 -13.08
CA LYS A 61 -7.39 5.83 -11.83
C LYS A 61 -6.44 5.35 -10.74
N ILE A 62 -6.29 4.04 -10.61
CA ILE A 62 -5.32 3.44 -9.66
C ILE A 62 -3.89 3.89 -10.02
N GLY A 63 -3.54 3.90 -11.31
CA GLY A 63 -2.23 4.36 -11.78
C GLY A 63 -1.94 5.81 -11.38
N MET A 64 -2.93 6.70 -11.47
CA MET A 64 -2.78 8.08 -11.00
C MET A 64 -2.51 8.16 -9.49
N MET A 65 -3.21 7.37 -8.67
CA MET A 65 -3.05 7.36 -7.21
C MET A 65 -1.64 6.90 -6.79
N PHE A 66 -1.07 5.91 -7.49
CA PHE A 66 0.21 5.31 -7.17
C PHE A 66 1.37 5.74 -8.09
N SER A 67 1.17 6.78 -8.90
CA SER A 67 2.17 7.26 -9.87
C SER A 67 2.69 6.17 -10.83
N LEU A 68 1.80 5.32 -11.32
CA LEU A 68 2.06 4.23 -12.26
C LEU A 68 1.25 4.38 -13.55
N THR A 69 1.73 3.76 -14.62
CA THR A 69 0.93 3.57 -15.83
C THR A 69 -0.09 2.44 -15.63
N ASP A 70 -1.17 2.43 -16.42
CA ASP A 70 -2.17 1.36 -16.44
C ASP A 70 -1.52 -0.03 -16.58
N SER A 71 -0.52 -0.15 -17.47
CA SER A 71 0.23 -1.39 -17.69
C SER A 71 1.17 -1.74 -16.53
N GLY A 72 1.65 -0.73 -15.78
CA GLY A 72 2.41 -0.93 -14.54
C GLY A 72 1.53 -1.54 -13.45
N VAL A 73 0.35 -0.97 -13.23
CA VAL A 73 -0.64 -1.50 -12.27
C VAL A 73 -1.03 -2.93 -12.61
N TYR A 74 -1.37 -3.20 -13.88
CA TYR A 74 -1.73 -4.54 -14.33
C TYR A 74 -0.62 -5.57 -14.07
N ARG A 75 0.63 -5.23 -14.40
CA ARG A 75 1.77 -6.14 -14.21
C ARG A 75 2.03 -6.44 -12.74
N ARG A 76 1.93 -5.45 -11.84
CA ARG A 76 2.10 -5.65 -10.40
C ARG A 76 1.05 -6.60 -9.84
N ILE A 77 -0.24 -6.34 -10.10
CA ILE A 77 -1.34 -7.20 -9.63
C ILE A 77 -1.17 -8.63 -10.18
N GLN A 78 -0.86 -8.78 -11.47
CA GLN A 78 -0.68 -10.11 -12.06
C GLN A 78 0.52 -10.87 -11.48
N ALA A 79 1.64 -10.20 -11.23
CA ALA A 79 2.82 -10.81 -10.62
C ALA A 79 2.53 -11.25 -9.19
N PHE A 80 1.84 -10.40 -8.42
CA PHE A 80 1.40 -10.72 -7.06
C PHE A 80 0.50 -11.96 -7.04
N ASP A 81 -0.50 -12.03 -7.90
CA ASP A 81 -1.40 -13.19 -7.99
C ASP A 81 -0.65 -14.49 -8.38
N LYS A 82 0.40 -14.40 -9.21
CA LYS A 82 1.25 -15.55 -9.55
C LYS A 82 2.08 -16.00 -8.35
N ASN A 83 2.65 -15.07 -7.59
CA ASN A 83 3.47 -15.36 -6.41
C ASN A 83 2.64 -16.00 -5.29
N VAL A 84 1.44 -15.48 -5.01
CA VAL A 84 0.52 -16.04 -4.00
C VAL A 84 0.07 -17.46 -4.37
N ARG A 85 -0.15 -17.74 -5.66
CA ARG A 85 -0.50 -19.10 -6.13
C ARG A 85 0.65 -20.10 -5.98
N GLN A 86 1.89 -19.64 -6.03
CA GLN A 86 3.07 -20.49 -5.88
C GLN A 86 3.43 -20.72 -4.40
N ASN A 87 3.08 -19.78 -3.51
CA ASN A 87 3.32 -19.87 -2.07
C ASN A 87 2.05 -19.50 -1.28
N PRO A 88 1.07 -20.41 -1.11
CA PRO A 88 -0.21 -20.10 -0.46
C PRO A 88 -0.10 -19.81 1.05
N ILE A 89 1.04 -20.12 1.67
CA ILE A 89 1.25 -20.04 3.13
C ILE A 89 1.38 -18.58 3.62
N SER A 90 1.72 -17.60 2.77
CA SER A 90 1.85 -16.20 3.22
C SER A 90 0.51 -15.46 3.35
N SER A 91 -0.60 -16.03 2.85
CA SER A 91 -1.94 -15.44 2.97
C SER A 91 -2.62 -15.70 4.32
N CYS A 92 -1.95 -16.42 5.23
CA CYS A 92 -2.53 -16.90 6.48
C CYS A 92 -1.51 -16.86 7.63
N CYS A 93 -1.04 -15.66 7.99
CA CYS A 93 -0.49 -15.36 9.31
C CYS A 93 -1.37 -14.25 9.88
N LYS A 94 -2.44 -14.60 10.60
CA LYS A 94 -2.52 -14.73 12.07
C LYS A 94 -2.20 -13.44 12.81
#